data_AF-A0A382RU56-F1
#
_entry.id   AF-A0A382RU56-F1
#
_cell.length_a   1.000
_cell.length_b   1.000
_cell.length_c   1.000
_cell.angle_alpha   90.00
_cell.angle_beta   90.00
_cell.angle_gamma   90.00
#
_symmetry.space_group_name_H-M   'P 1'
#
loop_
_entity.id
_entity.type
_entity.pdbx_description
1 polymer ?
#
loop_
_entity_poly.entity_id
_entity_poly.type
_entity_poly.pdbx_seq_one_letter_code
_entity_poly.pdbx_strand_id
1 'polypeptide(L)'
;MKTVFNRNDVDFTKEPMFFGEDPGVQRYDVFKYPALDKLNQKMLGYFWRPEEVSLQKDRADYQLFRPEQRHIFTANLKYQTLLDSVQGRGPSLAFLPYVSNPELEGCIVTWDFFEALHSRSYTHIMKNVYANPTEIFDTIIHDKEILKRAVSVTENYDK
;
A
#
# COMPACT_ATOMS: atom_id res chain seq x y z
N MET A 1 -12.90 -25.75 -1.64
CA MET A 1 -13.59 -24.46 -1.84
C MET A 1 -13.06 -23.55 -0.75
N LYS A 2 -12.53 -22.36 -1.09
CA LYS A 2 -12.06 -21.38 -0.10
C LYS A 2 -13.22 -20.94 0.80
N THR A 3 -12.98 -20.83 2.10
CA THR A 3 -13.94 -20.27 3.08
C THR A 3 -13.39 -18.99 3.70
N VAL A 4 -14.27 -18.04 3.98
CA VAL A 4 -13.94 -16.82 4.75
C VAL A 4 -13.77 -17.16 6.24
N PHE A 5 -14.40 -18.24 6.70
CA PHE A 5 -14.33 -18.65 8.10
C PHE A 5 -14.28 -20.18 8.18
N ASN A 6 -13.11 -20.71 8.51
CA ASN A 6 -12.93 -22.13 8.77
C ASN A 6 -13.52 -22.48 10.15
N ARG A 7 -14.43 -23.45 10.17
CA ARG A 7 -15.12 -23.92 11.39
C ARG A 7 -14.46 -25.14 12.01
N ASN A 8 -13.40 -25.66 11.38
CA ASN A 8 -12.63 -26.78 11.91
C ASN A 8 -11.71 -26.30 13.03
N ASP A 9 -11.39 -27.20 13.95
CA ASP A 9 -10.41 -26.95 15.01
C ASP A 9 -8.99 -27.14 14.43
N VAL A 10 -8.42 -26.04 13.91
CA VAL A 10 -7.10 -26.00 13.28
C VAL A 10 -6.09 -25.38 14.23
N ASP A 11 -5.00 -26.09 14.48
CA ASP A 11 -3.83 -25.54 15.17
C ASP A 11 -3.00 -24.69 14.20
N PHE A 12 -3.37 -23.41 14.07
CA PHE A 12 -2.69 -22.46 13.19
C PHE A 12 -1.19 -22.30 13.53
N THR A 13 -0.74 -22.68 14.72
CA THR A 13 0.69 -22.62 15.08
C THR A 13 1.54 -23.68 14.37
N LYS A 14 0.89 -24.69 13.79
CA LYS A 14 1.53 -25.73 12.97
C LYS A 14 1.42 -25.44 11.48
N GLU A 15 0.43 -24.67 11.04
CA GLU A 15 0.22 -24.31 9.64
C GLU A 15 1.39 -23.51 9.03
N PRO A 16 1.76 -23.71 7.75
CA PRO A 16 2.72 -22.86 7.05
C PRO A 16 2.20 -21.40 6.95
N MET A 17 3.05 -20.48 6.49
CA MET A 17 2.62 -19.09 6.22
C MET A 17 1.53 -19.03 5.15
N PHE A 18 1.70 -19.82 4.09
CA PHE A 18 0.81 -19.87 2.95
C PHE A 18 0.46 -21.30 2.59
N PHE A 19 -0.70 -21.46 1.94
CA PHE A 19 -1.23 -22.71 1.41
C PHE A 19 -1.51 -23.79 2.47
N GLY A 20 -1.69 -23.39 3.73
CA GLY A 20 -2.28 -24.23 4.78
C GLY A 20 -3.80 -24.22 4.76
N GLU A 21 -4.40 -24.66 5.86
CA GLU A 21 -5.84 -24.57 6.08
C GLU A 21 -6.34 -23.12 6.03
N ASP A 22 -7.59 -22.94 5.60
CA ASP A 22 -8.21 -21.62 5.56
C ASP A 22 -8.31 -21.01 6.97
N PRO A 23 -8.13 -19.68 7.14
CA PRO A 23 -8.21 -19.04 8.44
C PRO A 23 -9.57 -19.18 9.14
N GLY A 24 -9.52 -19.24 10.47
CA GLY A 24 -10.69 -19.25 11.35
C GLY A 24 -10.75 -17.98 12.20
N VAL A 25 -10.54 -18.12 13.51
CA VAL A 25 -10.58 -17.00 14.45
C VAL A 25 -9.32 -16.12 14.31
N GLN A 26 -9.52 -14.82 14.12
CA GLN A 26 -8.45 -13.82 14.25
C GLN A 26 -8.13 -13.61 15.74
N ARG A 27 -6.98 -14.10 16.16
CA ARG A 27 -6.51 -14.03 17.55
C ARG A 27 -5.04 -13.63 17.60
N TYR A 28 -4.68 -12.94 18.68
CA TYR A 28 -3.37 -12.30 18.84
C TYR A 28 -2.76 -12.56 20.23
N ASP A 29 -3.17 -13.65 20.87
CA ASP A 29 -2.67 -14.10 22.16
C ASP A 29 -1.55 -15.16 22.05
N VAL A 30 -1.47 -15.86 20.90
CA VAL A 30 -0.44 -16.86 20.57
C VAL A 30 -0.05 -16.69 19.10
N PHE A 31 1.23 -16.90 18.77
CA PHE A 31 1.77 -16.73 17.42
C PHE A 31 2.71 -17.87 17.02
N LYS A 32 2.70 -18.24 15.73
CA LYS A 32 3.77 -19.05 15.13
C LYS A 32 4.98 -18.19 14.79
N TYR A 33 4.72 -16.99 14.27
CA TYR A 33 5.71 -16.01 13.85
C TYR A 33 5.53 -14.66 14.58
N PRO A 34 5.95 -14.55 15.86
CA PRO A 34 5.76 -13.33 16.66
C PRO A 34 6.34 -12.04 16.04
N ALA A 35 7.31 -12.17 15.14
CA ALA A 35 7.89 -11.04 14.42
C ALA A 35 6.87 -10.31 13.51
N LEU A 36 5.87 -11.02 12.98
CA LEU A 36 4.84 -10.44 12.12
C LEU A 36 3.85 -9.59 12.93
N ASP A 37 3.43 -10.07 14.10
CA ASP A 37 2.64 -9.26 15.03
C ASP A 37 3.44 -8.05 15.53
N LYS A 38 4.72 -8.23 15.87
CA LYS A 38 5.60 -7.11 16.24
C LYS A 38 5.71 -6.06 15.13
N LEU A 39 5.81 -6.49 13.87
CA LEU A 39 5.81 -5.58 12.72
C LEU A 39 4.46 -4.88 12.58
N ASN A 40 3.35 -5.59 12.72
CA ASN A 40 2.01 -5.03 12.72
C ASN A 40 1.86 -3.91 13.77
N GLN A 41 2.18 -4.21 15.03
CA GLN A 41 2.15 -3.23 16.13
C GLN A 41 3.05 -2.03 15.87
N LYS A 42 4.23 -2.26 15.26
CA LYS A 42 5.14 -1.18 14.87
C LYS A 42 4.53 -0.29 13.79
N MET A 43 3.90 -0.87 12.76
CA MET A 43 3.20 -0.11 11.72
C MET A 43 2.07 0.72 12.33
N LEU A 44 1.21 0.11 13.16
CA LEU A 44 0.13 0.82 13.85
C LEU A 44 0.66 1.97 14.73
N GLY A 45 1.79 1.78 15.41
CA GLY A 45 2.46 2.82 16.17
C GLY A 45 3.00 4.00 15.34
N TYR A 46 3.09 3.83 14.01
CA TYR A 46 3.45 4.89 13.06
C TYR A 46 2.24 5.51 12.36
N PHE A 47 1.02 5.22 12.80
CA PHE A 47 -0.16 5.86 12.22
C PHE A 47 -0.01 7.39 12.19
N TRP A 48 -0.29 7.96 11.02
CA TRP A 48 -0.23 9.38 10.74
C TRP A 48 -1.35 9.76 9.79
N ARG A 49 -1.67 11.04 9.67
CA ARG A 49 -2.62 11.52 8.67
C ARG A 49 -1.95 12.56 7.77
N PRO A 50 -2.06 12.42 6.44
CA PRO A 50 -1.42 13.38 5.54
C PRO A 50 -1.81 14.83 5.78
N GLU A 51 -3.07 15.05 6.18
CA GLU A 51 -3.61 16.39 6.41
C GLU A 51 -3.01 17.08 7.67
N GLU A 52 -2.30 16.35 8.53
CA GLU A 52 -1.58 16.90 9.69
C GLU A 52 -0.24 17.55 9.29
N VAL A 53 0.24 17.30 8.06
CA VAL A 53 1.45 17.92 7.52
C VAL A 53 1.09 19.15 6.69
N SER A 54 1.57 20.32 7.12
CA SER A 54 1.37 21.58 6.41
C SER A 54 2.21 21.64 5.13
N LEU A 55 1.56 21.98 4.01
CA LEU A 55 2.17 22.13 2.68
C LEU A 55 2.15 23.58 2.17
N GLN A 56 1.94 24.56 3.06
CA GLN A 56 1.88 25.97 2.67
C GLN A 56 3.18 26.44 2.00
N LYS A 57 4.32 26.02 2.54
CA LYS A 57 5.63 26.35 1.99
C LYS A 57 5.85 25.66 0.63
N ASP A 58 5.54 24.37 0.51
CA ASP A 58 5.64 23.61 -0.73
C ASP A 58 4.84 24.25 -1.87
N ARG A 59 3.64 24.74 -1.58
CA ARG A 59 2.83 25.48 -2.56
C ARG A 59 3.55 26.72 -3.09
N ALA A 60 4.19 27.49 -2.22
CA ALA A 60 4.94 28.69 -2.60
C ALA A 60 6.22 28.34 -3.37
N ASP A 61 6.99 27.37 -2.87
CA ASP A 61 8.24 26.93 -3.48
C ASP A 61 8.02 26.34 -4.88
N TYR A 62 6.98 25.53 -5.05
CA TYR A 62 6.65 24.91 -6.33
C TYR A 62 6.38 25.94 -7.43
N GLN A 63 5.84 27.12 -7.08
CA GLN A 63 5.65 28.20 -8.06
C GLN A 63 6.96 28.81 -8.53
N LEU A 64 8.01 28.76 -7.72
CA LEU A 64 9.35 29.26 -8.05
C LEU A 64 10.19 28.28 -8.86
N PHE A 65 9.74 27.02 -9.00
CA PHE A 65 10.47 26.01 -9.76
C PHE A 65 10.56 26.38 -11.24
N ARG A 66 11.76 26.21 -11.80
CA ARG A 66 11.99 26.22 -13.24
C ARG A 66 11.32 25.01 -13.90
N PRO A 67 11.08 25.05 -15.23
CA PRO A 67 10.41 23.96 -15.94
C PRO A 67 11.02 22.56 -15.69
N GLU A 68 12.35 22.46 -15.64
CA GLU A 68 13.03 21.18 -15.44
C GLU A 68 12.84 20.65 -14.01
N GLN A 69 12.80 21.54 -13.02
CA GLN A 69 12.56 21.18 -11.62
C GLN A 69 11.11 20.73 -11.41
N ARG A 70 10.16 21.41 -12.05
CA ARG A 70 8.75 20.98 -12.07
C ARG A 70 8.65 19.60 -12.70
N HIS A 71 9.27 19.38 -13.86
CA HIS A 71 9.27 18.08 -14.52
C HIS A 71 9.78 16.96 -13.60
N ILE A 72 10.95 17.13 -12.97
CA ILE A 72 11.54 16.13 -12.06
C ILE A 72 10.60 15.85 -10.89
N PHE A 73 10.07 16.90 -10.25
CA PHE A 73 9.16 16.76 -9.11
C PHE A 73 7.87 16.02 -9.50
N THR A 74 7.23 16.46 -10.58
CA THR A 74 5.98 15.86 -11.06
C THR A 74 6.18 14.42 -11.49
N ALA A 75 7.24 14.11 -12.25
CA ALA A 75 7.51 12.75 -12.73
C ALA A 75 7.74 11.78 -11.56
N ASN A 76 8.50 12.20 -10.55
CA ASN A 76 8.70 11.39 -9.34
C ASN A 76 7.38 11.16 -8.60
N LEU A 77 6.62 12.23 -8.33
CA LEU A 77 5.37 12.13 -7.58
C LEU A 77 4.32 11.27 -8.29
N LYS A 78 4.24 11.36 -9.63
CA LYS A 78 3.39 10.48 -10.45
C LYS A 78 3.80 9.01 -10.32
N TYR A 79 5.10 8.73 -10.36
CA TYR A 79 5.60 7.37 -10.23
C TYR A 79 5.32 6.77 -8.85
N GLN A 80 5.53 7.53 -7.78
CA GLN A 80 5.17 7.13 -6.42
C GLN A 80 3.66 6.85 -6.29
N THR A 81 2.83 7.74 -6.85
CA THR A 81 1.37 7.55 -6.88
C THR A 81 0.98 6.26 -7.59
N LEU A 82 1.62 5.93 -8.71
CA LEU A 82 1.36 4.69 -9.42
C LEU A 82 1.75 3.46 -8.57
N LEU A 83 2.93 3.45 -7.97
CA LEU A 83 3.42 2.30 -7.21
C LEU A 83 2.53 1.99 -6.02
N ASP A 84 2.17 3.00 -5.21
CA ASP A 84 1.35 2.77 -4.02
C ASP A 84 -0.12 2.55 -4.40
N SER A 85 -0.54 2.96 -5.61
CA SER A 85 -1.81 2.50 -6.15
C SER A 85 -1.80 0.99 -6.37
N VAL A 86 -0.68 0.40 -6.80
CA VAL A 86 -0.53 -1.06 -6.94
C VAL A 86 -0.41 -1.71 -5.55
N GLN A 87 0.45 -1.19 -4.67
CA GLN A 87 0.67 -1.75 -3.34
C GLN A 87 -0.53 -1.62 -2.40
N GLY A 88 -1.39 -0.62 -2.57
CA GLY A 88 -2.63 -0.46 -1.80
C GLY A 88 -3.73 -1.48 -2.10
N ARG A 89 -3.46 -2.46 -2.99
CA ARG A 89 -4.36 -3.61 -3.25
C ARG A 89 -3.64 -4.92 -3.53
N GLY A 90 -2.44 -4.85 -4.10
CA GLY A 90 -1.69 -5.99 -4.62
C GLY A 90 -1.46 -7.06 -3.57
N PRO A 91 -0.90 -6.73 -2.39
CA PRO A 91 -0.65 -7.71 -1.35
C PRO A 91 -1.93 -8.38 -0.85
N SER A 92 -3.03 -7.63 -0.63
CA SER A 92 -4.30 -8.26 -0.25
C SER A 92 -4.82 -9.23 -1.30
N LEU A 93 -4.82 -8.82 -2.58
CA LEU A 93 -5.34 -9.64 -3.67
C LEU A 93 -4.48 -10.90 -3.91
N ALA A 94 -3.17 -10.77 -3.79
CA ALA A 94 -2.22 -11.83 -4.11
C ALA A 94 -1.97 -12.80 -2.95
N PHE A 95 -2.06 -12.34 -1.71
CA PHE A 95 -1.63 -13.11 -0.54
C PHE A 95 -2.72 -13.49 0.45
N LEU A 96 -3.81 -12.72 0.61
CA LEU A 96 -4.84 -13.06 1.61
C LEU A 96 -5.62 -14.35 1.32
N PRO A 97 -6.10 -14.60 0.08
CA PRO A 97 -6.35 -15.99 -0.31
C PRO A 97 -5.01 -16.69 -0.16
N TYR A 98 -4.85 -17.92 0.29
CA TYR A 98 -3.54 -18.55 0.58
C TYR A 98 -2.91 -18.28 1.95
N VAL A 99 -3.16 -17.19 2.69
CA VAL A 99 -2.64 -17.07 4.08
C VAL A 99 -3.30 -18.10 5.00
N SER A 100 -2.51 -18.65 5.93
CA SER A 100 -2.94 -19.66 6.90
C SER A 100 -2.58 -19.35 8.37
N ASN A 101 -1.97 -18.19 8.67
CA ASN A 101 -1.72 -17.75 10.05
C ASN A 101 -2.35 -16.36 10.33
N PRO A 102 -2.99 -16.14 11.49
CA PRO A 102 -3.67 -14.89 11.82
C PRO A 102 -2.72 -13.69 11.92
N GLU A 103 -1.50 -13.85 12.43
CA GLU A 103 -0.53 -12.75 12.53
C GLU A 103 -0.03 -12.27 11.18
N LEU A 104 0.07 -13.17 10.20
CA LEU A 104 0.45 -12.82 8.84
C LEU A 104 -0.71 -12.12 8.13
N GLU A 105 -1.93 -12.64 8.28
CA GLU A 105 -3.14 -12.01 7.76
C GLU A 105 -3.27 -10.57 8.26
N GLY A 106 -3.18 -10.36 9.58
CA GLY A 106 -3.24 -9.04 10.18
C GLY A 106 -2.13 -8.12 9.69
N CYS A 107 -0.90 -8.64 9.54
CA CYS A 107 0.22 -7.87 9.00
C CYS A 107 -0.02 -7.40 7.56
N ILE A 108 -0.53 -8.26 6.67
CA ILE A 108 -0.82 -7.90 5.27
C ILE A 108 -1.94 -6.86 5.21
N VAL A 109 -3.02 -7.03 5.97
CA VAL A 109 -4.13 -6.08 5.99
C VAL A 109 -3.67 -4.69 6.46
N THR A 110 -2.81 -4.65 7.48
CA THR A 110 -2.26 -3.38 7.98
C THR A 110 -1.28 -2.77 6.99
N TRP A 111 -0.46 -3.57 6.32
CA TRP A 111 0.42 -3.10 5.25
C TRP A 111 -0.40 -2.41 4.14
N ASP A 112 -1.40 -3.07 3.56
CA ASP A 112 -2.26 -2.48 2.53
C ASP A 112 -2.93 -1.18 2.98
N PHE A 113 -3.37 -1.13 4.24
CA PHE A 113 -3.93 0.09 4.83
C PHE A 113 -2.94 1.26 4.80
N PHE A 114 -1.67 1.03 5.15
CA PHE A 114 -0.65 2.08 5.11
C PHE A 114 -0.31 2.51 3.68
N GLU A 115 -0.35 1.61 2.70
CA GLU A 115 -0.13 1.99 1.28
C GLU A 115 -1.30 2.81 0.72
N ALA A 116 -2.53 2.53 1.17
CA ALA A 116 -3.67 3.40 0.90
C ALA A 116 -3.50 4.79 1.54
N LEU A 117 -2.93 4.85 2.76
CA LEU A 117 -2.60 6.11 3.43
C LEU A 117 -1.52 6.90 2.67
N HIS A 118 -0.48 6.23 2.15
CA HIS A 118 0.52 6.83 1.26
C HIS A 118 -0.13 7.43 0.01
N SER A 119 -1.03 6.68 -0.63
CA SER A 119 -1.79 7.17 -1.80
C SER A 119 -2.62 8.42 -1.50
N ARG A 120 -3.24 8.50 -0.32
CA ARG A 120 -3.93 9.71 0.15
C ARG A 120 -2.97 10.88 0.33
N SER A 121 -1.74 10.62 0.76
CA SER A 121 -0.73 11.66 0.93
C SER A 121 -0.32 12.30 -0.39
N TYR A 122 -0.19 11.53 -1.47
CA TYR A 122 0.08 12.10 -2.79
C TYR A 122 -1.08 12.96 -3.28
N THR A 123 -2.32 12.57 -2.98
CA THR A 123 -3.50 13.42 -3.25
C THR A 123 -3.45 14.73 -2.47
N HIS A 124 -3.06 14.69 -1.20
CA HIS A 124 -2.85 15.90 -0.40
C HIS A 124 -1.77 16.80 -1.00
N ILE A 125 -0.63 16.25 -1.42
CA ILE A 125 0.45 16.99 -2.08
C ILE A 125 -0.04 17.63 -3.40
N MET A 126 -0.63 16.82 -4.29
CA MET A 126 -1.08 17.27 -5.60
C MET A 126 -2.11 18.41 -5.49
N LYS A 127 -3.08 18.29 -4.57
CA LYS A 127 -4.10 19.32 -4.32
C LYS A 127 -3.53 20.65 -3.82
N ASN A 128 -2.38 20.63 -3.16
CA ASN A 128 -1.76 21.84 -2.62
C ASN A 128 -0.86 22.56 -3.63
N VAL A 129 -0.23 21.83 -4.55
CA VAL A 129 0.77 22.43 -5.47
C VAL A 129 0.26 22.67 -6.89
N TYR A 130 -0.79 21.96 -7.34
CA TYR A 130 -1.40 22.16 -8.67
C TYR A 130 -2.78 22.80 -8.57
N ALA A 131 -3.09 23.71 -9.51
CA ALA A 131 -4.43 24.31 -9.62
C ALA A 131 -5.48 23.27 -10.08
N ASN A 132 -5.11 22.38 -10.99
CA ASN A 132 -5.93 21.25 -11.44
C ASN A 132 -5.18 19.92 -11.26
N PRO A 133 -5.31 19.25 -10.10
CA PRO A 133 -4.67 17.96 -9.84
C PRO A 133 -5.11 16.85 -10.81
N THR A 134 -6.34 16.92 -11.32
CA THR A 134 -6.93 15.90 -12.21
C THR A 134 -6.11 15.73 -13.49
N GLU A 135 -5.68 16.83 -14.11
CA GLU A 135 -4.81 16.78 -15.30
C GLU A 135 -3.49 16.03 -15.03
N ILE A 136 -2.97 16.13 -13.81
CA ILE A 136 -1.73 15.44 -13.43
C ILE A 136 -1.99 13.95 -13.18
N PHE A 137 -3.09 13.59 -12.52
CA PHE A 137 -3.45 12.20 -12.29
C PHE A 137 -3.79 11.46 -13.59
N ASP A 138 -4.60 12.06 -14.46
CA ASP A 138 -5.05 11.43 -15.71
C ASP A 138 -3.89 11.17 -16.68
N THR A 139 -2.82 11.97 -16.58
CA THR A 139 -1.62 11.76 -17.41
C THR A 139 -0.70 10.65 -16.91
N ILE A 140 -0.90 10.09 -15.70
CA ILE A 140 -0.08 8.97 -15.18
C ILE A 140 -0.19 7.75 -16.10
N ILE A 141 -1.42 7.39 -16.50
CA ILE A 141 -1.69 6.22 -17.34
C ILE A 141 -1.30 6.41 -18.81
N HIS A 142 -0.83 7.60 -19.18
CA HIS A 142 -0.42 7.93 -20.55
C HIS A 142 1.10 8.14 -20.66
N ASP A 143 1.82 8.15 -19.53
CA ASP A 143 3.25 8.29 -19.49
C ASP A 143 3.95 6.94 -19.74
N LYS A 144 4.61 6.83 -20.89
CA LYS A 144 5.24 5.58 -21.35
C LYS A 144 6.34 5.09 -20.41
N GLU A 145 7.11 5.99 -19.81
CA GLU A 145 8.22 5.61 -18.92
C GLU A 145 7.69 5.13 -17.57
N ILE A 146 6.62 5.75 -17.08
CA ILE A 146 5.91 5.31 -15.87
C ILE A 146 5.26 3.95 -16.09
N LEU A 147 4.55 3.76 -17.22
CA LEU A 147 3.90 2.48 -17.54
C LEU A 147 4.90 1.33 -17.74
N LYS A 148 6.04 1.59 -18.38
CA LYS A 148 7.10 0.58 -18.55
C LYS A 148 7.54 -0.02 -17.22
N ARG A 149 7.62 0.82 -16.18
CA ARG A 149 7.94 0.38 -14.81
C ARG A 149 6.75 -0.28 -14.13
N ALA A 150 5.54 0.24 -14.32
CA ALA A 150 4.31 -0.37 -13.79
C ALA A 150 4.19 -1.85 -14.19
N VAL A 151 4.39 -2.17 -15.48
CA VAL A 151 4.34 -3.54 -16.00
C VAL A 151 5.31 -4.46 -15.25
N SER A 152 6.55 -4.02 -15.02
CA SER A 152 7.54 -4.83 -14.32
C SER A 152 7.17 -5.16 -12.87
N VAL A 153 6.35 -4.31 -12.24
CA VAL A 153 5.88 -4.49 -10.86
C VAL A 153 4.60 -5.32 -10.81
N THR A 154 3.66 -5.12 -11.74
CA THR A 154 2.36 -5.80 -11.73
C THR A 154 2.41 -7.21 -12.33
N GLU A 155 3.34 -7.48 -13.25
CA GLU A 155 3.41 -8.77 -13.95
C GLU A 155 3.54 -9.98 -13.00
N ASN A 156 4.21 -9.81 -11.86
CA ASN A 156 4.35 -10.88 -10.87
C ASN A 156 3.11 -11.05 -9.97
N TYR A 157 2.26 -10.03 -9.87
CA TYR A 157 0.97 -10.12 -9.17
C TYR A 157 -0.13 -10.70 -10.07
N ASP A 158 -0.06 -10.43 -11.37
CA ASP A 158 -1.08 -10.84 -12.33
C ASP A 158 -0.95 -12.32 -12.78
N LYS A 159 0.20 -12.96 -12.53
CA LYS A 159 0.51 -14.35 -12.88
C LYS A 159 0.34 -15.28 -11.68
#